data_AF-A0A8T4FNT9-F1
#
_entry.id   AF-A0A8T4FNT9-F1
#
_cell.length_a   1.000
_cell.length_b   1.000
_cell.length_c   1.000
_cell.angle_alpha   90.00
_cell.angle_beta   90.00
_cell.angle_gamma   90.00
#
_symmetry.space_group_name_H-M   'P 1'
#
loop_
_entity.id
_entity.type
_entity.pdbx_description
1 polymer ?
#
loop_
_entity_poly.entity_id
_entity_poly.type
_entity_poly.pdbx_seq_one_letter_code
_entity_poly.pdbx_strand_id
1 'polypeptide(L)'
;ETVQQVRETCARHGLELIEEKAPTDAFFGNLVYFGPPAKDYRWCCKTNKLGPTVGAITKHFPGGVLSFIGQRKYESEARNSKPRVWQNPWTPGQIGASPIQSWCAMHVWLYIMLRKEPFNVWYTRGLDRIGCFLCPASDLAEFDVVAGGSSRWGQWDEYLTKYMEDRGLPPEWKEYALWRWKDAPKSIREEVHRITGRNVSELTRQTKAPESGPLTIKVQEGYSPCVIGYSVEAALSRPVDLKKVKPFCHALGWVVEEDPEGEYVTADFTTIYREGSIICKANIKNDASAHMDEAFQVIMRAEQCVGCGLCAARCEQGALYMEDGKVRIREDECIYCKDCFGPCPSVNFARGSEEYEQ
;
A
#
# COMPACT_ATOMS: atom_id res chain seq x y z
N GLU A 1 9.62 -17.49 17.31
CA GLU A 1 9.37 -18.92 16.98
C GLU A 1 9.43 -19.22 15.48
N THR A 2 8.74 -18.51 14.59
CA THR A 2 8.76 -18.83 13.14
C THR A 2 10.16 -18.86 12.53
N VAL A 3 11.01 -17.87 12.85
CA VAL A 3 12.42 -17.84 12.38
C VAL A 3 13.21 -19.04 12.89
N GLN A 4 12.99 -19.43 14.15
CA GLN A 4 13.65 -20.58 14.76
C GLN A 4 13.19 -21.89 14.08
N GLN A 5 11.88 -22.07 13.87
CA GLN A 5 11.34 -23.22 13.15
C GLN A 5 11.96 -23.39 11.76
N VAL A 6 12.18 -22.29 11.03
CA VAL A 6 12.84 -22.33 9.71
C VAL A 6 14.28 -22.81 9.84
N ARG A 7 15.06 -22.23 10.76
CA ARG A 7 16.46 -22.64 11.00
C ARG A 7 16.58 -24.11 11.39
N GLU A 8 15.71 -24.58 12.29
CA GLU A 8 15.65 -25.98 12.72
C GLU A 8 15.23 -26.92 11.58
N THR A 9 14.30 -26.50 10.73
CA THR A 9 13.88 -27.27 9.55
C THR A 9 15.01 -27.39 8.54
N CYS A 10 15.70 -26.29 8.22
CA CYS A 10 16.86 -26.32 7.33
C CYS A 10 17.97 -27.22 7.86
N ALA A 11 18.34 -27.08 9.14
CA ALA A 11 19.37 -27.91 9.76
C ALA A 11 19.02 -29.40 9.71
N ARG A 12 17.77 -29.76 10.03
CA ARG A 12 17.30 -31.15 10.07
C ARG A 12 17.27 -31.83 8.70
N HIS A 13 17.03 -31.07 7.64
CA HIS A 13 17.04 -31.57 6.26
C HIS A 13 18.37 -31.34 5.53
N GLY A 14 19.40 -30.83 6.23
CA GLY A 14 20.71 -30.55 5.63
C GLY A 14 20.67 -29.50 4.51
N LEU A 15 19.77 -28.52 4.61
CA LEU A 15 19.58 -27.47 3.62
C LEU A 15 20.37 -26.21 3.98
N GLU A 16 20.98 -25.58 2.97
CA GLU A 16 21.54 -24.25 3.11
C GLU A 16 20.42 -23.22 3.29
N LEU A 17 20.52 -22.39 4.33
CA LEU A 17 19.58 -21.31 4.60
C LEU A 17 20.18 -19.97 4.20
N ILE A 18 19.62 -19.36 3.15
CA ILE A 18 19.91 -17.98 2.77
C ILE A 18 18.94 -17.07 3.54
N GLU A 19 19.45 -16.32 4.51
CA GLU A 19 18.69 -15.35 5.29
C GLU A 19 19.04 -13.93 4.84
N GLU A 20 18.08 -13.21 4.29
CA GLU A 20 18.22 -11.80 3.91
C GLU A 20 17.20 -10.96 4.70
N LYS A 21 17.59 -9.73 5.02
CA LYS A 21 16.79 -8.79 5.81
C LYS A 21 16.73 -7.45 5.10
N ALA A 22 15.63 -6.73 5.29
CA ALA A 22 15.62 -5.33 4.92
C ALA A 22 16.70 -4.58 5.72
N PRO A 23 17.40 -3.60 5.11
CA PRO A 23 18.31 -2.74 5.86
C PRO A 23 17.49 -1.95 6.88
N THR A 24 18.00 -1.89 8.13
CA THR A 24 17.32 -1.30 9.30
C THR A 24 15.93 -1.91 9.59
N ASP A 25 15.23 -1.41 10.60
CA ASP A 25 13.85 -1.81 10.87
C ASP A 25 12.90 -1.17 9.85
N ALA A 26 12.99 -1.60 8.59
CA ALA A 26 12.27 -1.01 7.46
C ALA A 26 10.75 -1.03 7.64
N PHE A 27 10.21 -1.85 8.53
CA PHE A 27 8.80 -1.77 8.88
C PHE A 27 8.52 -0.52 9.72
N PHE A 28 9.08 -0.44 10.94
CA PHE A 28 8.79 0.68 11.84
C PHE A 28 9.34 2.00 11.31
N GLY A 29 10.50 1.99 10.65
CA GLY A 29 11.12 3.19 10.07
C GLY A 29 10.31 3.84 8.95
N ASN A 30 9.46 3.07 8.25
CA ASN A 30 8.62 3.60 7.18
C ASN A 30 7.23 4.04 7.64
N LEU A 31 6.85 3.75 8.89
CA LEU A 31 5.55 4.14 9.44
C LEU A 31 5.37 5.66 9.55
N VAL A 32 6.46 6.42 9.70
CA VAL A 32 6.43 7.88 9.72
C VAL A 32 6.02 8.47 8.36
N TYR A 33 6.36 7.78 7.27
CA TYR A 33 6.06 8.25 5.92
C TYR A 33 4.71 7.73 5.44
N PHE A 34 4.47 6.43 5.57
CA PHE A 34 3.31 5.77 4.94
C PHE A 34 2.14 5.54 5.89
N GLY A 35 2.31 5.79 7.19
CA GLY A 35 1.31 5.42 8.18
C GLY A 35 1.16 3.90 8.35
N PRO A 36 0.11 3.44 9.05
CA PRO A 36 -0.18 2.02 9.17
C PRO A 36 -0.47 1.39 7.79
N PRO A 37 0.06 0.19 7.49
CA PRO A 37 -0.30 -0.52 6.26
C PRO A 37 -1.76 -0.99 6.31
N ALA A 38 -2.40 -1.10 5.15
CA ALA A 38 -3.79 -1.51 5.01
C ALA A 38 -3.94 -2.68 4.02
N LYS A 39 -5.13 -3.29 3.96
CA LYS A 39 -5.47 -4.39 3.04
C LYS A 39 -5.45 -3.95 1.58
N ASP A 40 -5.67 -2.66 1.33
CA ASP A 40 -5.69 -1.97 0.05
C ASP A 40 -4.47 -1.05 -0.15
N TYR A 41 -3.64 -0.86 0.87
CA TYR A 41 -2.41 -0.06 0.84
C TYR A 41 -1.23 -0.82 1.45
N ARG A 42 -0.56 -1.66 0.64
CA ARG A 42 0.33 -2.74 1.10
C ARG A 42 1.81 -2.42 0.95
N TRP A 43 2.20 -1.17 1.22
CA TRP A 43 3.59 -0.71 1.07
C TRP A 43 4.59 -1.60 1.81
N CYS A 44 4.19 -2.16 2.96
CA CYS A 44 5.04 -3.04 3.78
C CYS A 44 5.45 -4.33 3.05
N CYS A 45 4.63 -4.86 2.12
CA CYS A 45 5.00 -6.02 1.32
C CYS A 45 6.12 -5.69 0.33
N LYS A 46 6.13 -4.45 -0.19
CA LYS A 46 7.12 -3.99 -1.16
C LYS A 46 8.47 -3.80 -0.48
N THR A 47 8.47 -3.10 0.67
CA THR A 47 9.69 -2.78 1.43
C THR A 47 10.27 -3.96 2.19
N ASN A 48 9.43 -4.80 2.82
CA ASN A 48 9.90 -5.85 3.74
C ASN A 48 9.95 -7.25 3.14
N LYS A 49 9.26 -7.50 2.02
CA LYS A 49 9.23 -8.84 1.40
C LYS A 49 9.86 -8.83 0.01
N LEU A 50 9.33 -8.01 -0.88
CA LEU A 50 9.70 -8.04 -2.28
C LEU A 50 11.15 -7.57 -2.50
N GLY A 51 11.50 -6.37 -2.01
CA GLY A 51 12.86 -5.82 -2.13
C GLY A 51 13.95 -6.79 -1.64
N PRO A 52 13.88 -7.28 -0.39
CA PRO A 52 14.84 -8.26 0.13
C PRO A 52 14.89 -9.56 -0.68
N THR A 53 13.74 -10.07 -1.14
CA THR A 53 13.69 -11.29 -1.97
C THR A 53 14.39 -11.08 -3.31
N VAL A 54 14.14 -9.96 -3.98
CA VAL A 54 14.79 -9.63 -5.26
C VAL A 54 16.30 -9.45 -5.08
N GLY A 55 16.71 -8.77 -4.02
CA GLY A 55 18.12 -8.62 -3.66
C GLY A 55 18.79 -9.96 -3.44
N ALA A 56 18.14 -10.87 -2.70
CA ALA A 56 18.63 -12.23 -2.46
C ALA A 56 18.82 -13.01 -3.77
N ILE A 57 17.81 -13.00 -4.65
CA ILE A 57 17.84 -13.73 -5.91
C ILE A 57 18.95 -13.20 -6.81
N THR A 58 19.06 -11.88 -6.94
CA THR A 58 20.07 -11.24 -7.79
C THR A 58 21.49 -11.53 -7.31
N LYS A 59 21.70 -11.50 -5.99
CA LYS A 59 23.01 -11.71 -5.36
C LYS A 59 23.47 -13.17 -5.43
N HIS A 60 22.58 -14.12 -5.13
CA HIS A 60 22.95 -15.54 -4.98
C HIS A 60 22.67 -16.38 -6.23
N PHE A 61 21.78 -15.92 -7.12
CA PHE A 61 21.34 -16.66 -8.30
C PHE A 61 21.30 -15.77 -9.57
N PRO A 62 22.45 -15.20 -10.00
CA PRO A 62 22.49 -14.28 -11.13
C PRO A 62 22.09 -14.91 -12.48
N GLY A 63 22.21 -16.24 -12.62
CA GLY A 63 21.75 -17.00 -13.79
C GLY A 63 20.25 -17.33 -13.78
N GLY A 64 19.52 -16.88 -12.76
CA GLY A 64 18.13 -17.23 -12.51
C GLY A 64 17.96 -18.39 -11.53
N VAL A 65 16.76 -18.51 -10.97
CA VAL A 65 16.40 -19.47 -9.92
C VAL A 65 15.06 -20.12 -10.20
N LEU A 66 14.99 -21.43 -10.04
CA LEU A 66 13.73 -22.16 -9.93
C LEU A 66 13.34 -22.24 -8.45
N SER A 67 12.22 -21.64 -8.08
CA SER A 67 11.75 -21.56 -6.70
C SER A 67 10.51 -22.42 -6.49
N PHE A 68 10.61 -23.41 -5.61
CA PHE A 68 9.47 -24.23 -5.19
C PHE A 68 8.68 -23.52 -4.09
N ILE A 69 7.40 -23.27 -4.35
CA ILE A 69 6.52 -22.46 -3.51
C ILE A 69 5.29 -23.29 -3.12
N GLY A 70 4.94 -23.25 -1.83
CA GLY A 70 3.79 -23.97 -1.26
C GLY A 70 2.41 -23.39 -1.59
N GLN A 71 2.26 -22.66 -2.70
CA GLN A 71 0.97 -22.13 -3.14
C GLN A 71 0.04 -23.30 -3.52
N ARG A 72 -1.24 -23.17 -3.15
CA ARG A 72 -2.28 -24.17 -3.44
C ARG A 72 -3.51 -23.51 -4.03
N LYS A 73 -4.17 -24.18 -4.97
CA LYS A 73 -5.34 -23.64 -5.69
C LYS A 73 -6.53 -23.38 -4.78
N TYR A 74 -6.66 -24.12 -3.68
CA TYR A 74 -7.77 -24.01 -2.73
C TYR A 74 -7.60 -22.87 -1.71
N GLU A 75 -6.55 -22.04 -1.82
CA GLU A 75 -6.31 -20.94 -0.88
C GLU A 75 -6.98 -19.63 -1.30
N SER A 76 -7.25 -19.45 -2.60
CA SER A 76 -8.05 -18.36 -3.16
C SER A 76 -8.32 -18.58 -4.65
N GLU A 77 -9.33 -17.91 -5.21
CA GLU A 77 -9.59 -17.92 -6.65
C GLU A 77 -8.39 -17.45 -7.48
N ALA A 78 -7.71 -16.38 -7.04
CA ALA A 78 -6.51 -15.87 -7.67
C ALA A 78 -5.34 -16.89 -7.67
N ARG A 79 -5.29 -17.80 -6.70
CA ARG A 79 -4.31 -18.90 -6.69
C ARG A 79 -4.76 -20.07 -7.56
N ASN A 80 -6.07 -20.27 -7.72
CA ASN A 80 -6.64 -21.30 -8.59
C ASN A 80 -6.39 -21.04 -10.07
N SER A 81 -6.48 -19.78 -10.50
CA SER A 81 -6.26 -19.39 -11.90
C SER A 81 -4.79 -19.48 -12.35
N LYS A 82 -3.84 -19.61 -11.40
CA LYS A 82 -2.41 -19.66 -11.73
C LYS A 82 -1.96 -21.05 -12.19
N PRO A 83 -1.11 -21.12 -13.24
CA PRO A 83 -0.49 -22.37 -13.66
C PRO A 83 0.50 -22.88 -12.59
N ARG A 84 0.83 -24.18 -12.65
CA ARG A 84 1.79 -24.81 -11.73
C ARG A 84 3.20 -24.26 -11.84
N VAL A 85 3.58 -23.75 -13.02
CA VAL A 85 4.83 -23.07 -13.29
C VAL A 85 4.48 -21.67 -13.77
N TRP A 86 5.06 -20.65 -13.14
CA TRP A 86 4.73 -19.25 -13.39
C TRP A 86 5.98 -18.38 -13.27
N GLN A 87 5.93 -17.19 -13.85
CA GLN A 87 6.95 -16.17 -13.70
C GLN A 87 6.32 -14.92 -13.09
N ASN A 88 7.09 -14.19 -12.27
CA ASN A 88 6.65 -12.92 -11.70
C ASN A 88 7.54 -11.80 -12.25
N PRO A 89 6.96 -10.76 -12.89
CA PRO A 89 7.71 -9.64 -13.42
C PRO A 89 8.59 -8.90 -12.39
N TRP A 90 8.24 -8.99 -11.10
CA TRP A 90 8.93 -8.29 -10.01
C TRP A 90 10.03 -9.07 -9.33
N THR A 91 10.21 -10.34 -9.67
CA THR A 91 11.38 -11.12 -9.29
C THR A 91 12.08 -11.59 -10.55
N PRO A 92 12.77 -10.66 -11.27
CA PRO A 92 13.47 -11.01 -12.51
C PRO A 92 14.43 -12.17 -12.26
N GLY A 93 14.44 -13.14 -13.17
CA GLY A 93 15.24 -14.36 -13.03
C GLY A 93 14.59 -15.45 -12.17
N GLN A 94 13.43 -15.23 -11.54
CA GLN A 94 12.71 -16.28 -10.81
C GLN A 94 11.67 -16.98 -11.69
N ILE A 95 11.75 -18.30 -11.74
CA ILE A 95 10.66 -19.17 -12.18
C ILE A 95 10.05 -19.81 -10.92
N GLY A 96 8.77 -19.56 -10.67
CA GLY A 96 8.02 -20.17 -9.58
C GLY A 96 7.41 -21.50 -9.99
N ALA A 97 7.51 -22.52 -9.14
CA ALA A 97 6.84 -23.81 -9.31
C ALA A 97 6.06 -24.17 -8.04
N SER A 98 4.84 -24.70 -8.20
CA SER A 98 3.97 -25.08 -7.08
C SER A 98 3.66 -26.59 -7.13
N PRO A 99 4.51 -27.44 -6.52
CA PRO A 99 4.38 -28.90 -6.59
C PRO A 99 3.06 -29.41 -6.00
N ILE A 100 2.63 -28.78 -4.90
CA ILE A 100 1.42 -29.13 -4.14
C ILE A 100 0.19 -28.32 -4.56
N GLN A 101 0.17 -27.73 -5.76
CA GLN A 101 -0.92 -26.86 -6.22
C GLN A 101 -2.31 -27.49 -6.08
N SER A 102 -2.42 -28.81 -6.24
CA SER A 102 -3.68 -29.57 -6.13
C SER A 102 -3.98 -30.14 -4.74
N TRP A 103 -3.14 -29.85 -3.73
CA TRP A 103 -3.34 -30.32 -2.37
C TRP A 103 -4.23 -29.35 -1.59
N CYS A 104 -5.16 -29.88 -0.80
CA CYS A 104 -5.91 -29.09 0.18
C CYS A 104 -5.20 -29.09 1.55
N ALA A 105 -5.72 -28.34 2.53
CA ALA A 105 -5.09 -28.23 3.85
C ALA A 105 -4.99 -29.59 4.56
N MET A 106 -6.03 -30.43 4.43
CA MET A 106 -6.05 -31.78 5.00
C MET A 106 -4.90 -32.64 4.46
N HIS A 107 -4.67 -32.64 3.15
CA HIS A 107 -3.57 -33.41 2.54
C HIS A 107 -2.20 -33.00 3.10
N VAL A 108 -1.98 -31.70 3.30
CA VAL A 108 -0.72 -31.18 3.87
C VAL A 108 -0.55 -31.68 5.31
N TRP A 109 -1.58 -31.55 6.14
CA TRP A 109 -1.52 -32.00 7.54
C TRP A 109 -1.33 -33.50 7.69
N LEU A 110 -2.06 -34.30 6.90
CA LEU A 110 -1.90 -35.75 6.89
C LEU A 110 -0.46 -36.14 6.53
N TYR A 111 0.15 -35.45 5.57
CA TYR A 111 1.53 -35.70 5.19
C TYR A 111 2.53 -35.30 6.29
N ILE A 112 2.36 -34.14 6.93
CA ILE A 112 3.18 -33.71 8.07
C ILE A 112 3.11 -34.77 9.19
N MET A 113 1.91 -35.23 9.54
CA MET A 113 1.70 -36.26 10.56
C MET A 113 2.30 -37.62 10.17
N LEU A 114 2.08 -38.05 8.92
CA LEU A 114 2.64 -39.29 8.39
C LEU A 114 4.17 -39.30 8.45
N ARG A 115 4.79 -38.16 8.11
CA ARG A 115 6.24 -37.97 8.15
C ARG A 115 6.76 -37.65 9.54
N LYS A 116 5.88 -37.46 10.53
CA LYS A 116 6.20 -37.01 11.89
C LYS A 116 7.06 -35.76 11.87
N GLU A 117 6.77 -34.85 10.96
CA GLU A 117 7.54 -33.63 10.75
C GLU A 117 7.12 -32.56 11.78
N PRO A 118 8.06 -32.02 12.60
CA PRO A 118 7.82 -30.85 13.42
C PRO A 118 7.24 -29.68 12.61
N PHE A 119 6.16 -29.09 13.13
CA PHE A 119 5.52 -27.92 12.55
C PHE A 119 5.59 -26.74 13.53
N ASN A 120 5.34 -25.54 13.02
CA ASN A 120 5.44 -24.32 13.80
C ASN A 120 4.39 -24.31 14.94
N VAL A 121 4.84 -24.07 16.18
CA VAL A 121 3.97 -24.05 17.38
C VAL A 121 2.81 -23.05 17.29
N TRP A 122 2.91 -22.01 16.47
CA TRP A 122 1.81 -21.08 16.25
C TRP A 122 0.52 -21.74 15.72
N TYR A 123 0.64 -22.88 15.02
CA TYR A 123 -0.54 -23.67 14.61
C TYR A 123 -1.30 -24.27 15.81
N THR A 124 -0.62 -24.56 16.94
CA THR A 124 -1.29 -25.04 18.15
C THR A 124 -1.97 -23.91 18.93
N ARG A 125 -1.73 -22.66 18.53
CA ARG A 125 -2.30 -21.45 19.15
C ARG A 125 -3.49 -20.88 18.36
N GLY A 126 -3.98 -21.62 17.36
CA GLY A 126 -5.16 -21.25 16.59
C GLY A 126 -4.89 -20.49 15.29
N LEU A 127 -3.61 -20.23 14.93
CA LEU A 127 -3.29 -19.65 13.61
C LEU A 127 -3.36 -20.72 12.53
N ASP A 128 -4.13 -20.50 11.47
CA ASP A 128 -4.20 -21.41 10.31
C ASP A 128 -3.22 -21.00 9.18
N ARG A 129 -2.76 -19.74 9.21
CA ARG A 129 -1.76 -19.17 8.30
C ARG A 129 -0.83 -18.23 9.04
N ILE A 130 0.44 -18.61 9.11
CA ILE A 130 1.45 -17.83 9.85
C ILE A 130 2.10 -16.83 8.90
N GLY A 131 2.06 -15.55 9.25
CA GLY A 131 2.59 -14.45 8.45
C GLY A 131 3.35 -13.41 9.26
N CYS A 132 3.23 -12.15 8.85
CA CYS A 132 3.74 -11.02 9.61
C CYS A 132 2.93 -10.83 10.89
N PHE A 133 3.58 -10.39 11.97
CA PHE A 133 2.95 -10.23 13.28
C PHE A 133 1.77 -9.23 13.35
N LEU A 134 1.58 -8.38 12.33
CA LEU A 134 0.53 -7.36 12.27
C LEU A 134 -0.12 -7.25 10.89
N CYS A 135 -0.12 -8.35 10.12
CA CYS A 135 -0.60 -8.32 8.74
C CYS A 135 -2.01 -7.69 8.67
N PRO A 136 -2.24 -6.59 7.92
CA PRO A 136 -3.57 -6.00 7.84
C PRO A 136 -4.59 -6.95 7.21
N ALA A 137 -4.13 -7.98 6.49
CA ALA A 137 -5.00 -9.03 5.93
C ALA A 137 -5.43 -10.09 6.95
N SER A 138 -4.86 -10.11 8.16
CA SER A 138 -5.23 -11.04 9.23
C SER A 138 -6.56 -10.66 9.88
N ASP A 139 -7.19 -11.68 10.47
CA ASP A 139 -8.42 -11.52 11.23
C ASP A 139 -8.13 -10.95 12.62
N LEU A 140 -9.14 -10.33 13.25
CA LEU A 140 -8.99 -9.73 14.58
C LEU A 140 -8.62 -10.78 15.64
N ALA A 141 -9.20 -11.98 15.56
CA ALA A 141 -8.86 -13.06 16.48
C ALA A 141 -7.38 -13.49 16.38
N GLU A 142 -6.76 -13.39 15.19
CA GLU A 142 -5.34 -13.67 15.04
C GLU A 142 -4.48 -12.61 15.74
N PHE A 143 -4.93 -11.35 15.76
CA PHE A 143 -4.24 -10.29 16.48
C PHE A 143 -4.20 -10.55 17.98
N ASP A 144 -5.29 -11.03 18.58
CA ASP A 144 -5.31 -11.38 20.01
C ASP A 144 -4.28 -12.49 20.33
N VAL A 145 -4.19 -13.50 19.46
CA VAL A 145 -3.21 -14.59 19.57
C VAL A 145 -1.79 -14.05 19.45
N VAL A 146 -1.53 -13.16 18.49
CA VAL A 146 -0.19 -12.61 18.26
C VAL A 146 0.20 -11.59 19.34
N ALA A 147 -0.76 -10.85 19.89
CA ALA A 147 -0.55 -9.88 20.96
C ALA A 147 0.08 -10.52 22.19
N GLY A 148 -0.38 -11.72 22.55
CA GLY A 148 0.14 -12.48 23.68
C GLY A 148 1.50 -13.15 23.46
N GLY A 149 2.02 -13.22 22.22
CA GLY A 149 3.23 -14.01 21.93
C GLY A 149 4.28 -13.35 21.04
N SER A 150 4.04 -12.15 20.50
CA SER A 150 5.04 -11.39 19.74
C SER A 150 5.65 -10.28 20.57
N SER A 151 6.99 -10.27 20.70
CA SER A 151 7.72 -9.19 21.37
C SER A 151 7.58 -7.83 20.69
N ARG A 152 7.12 -7.78 19.43
CA ARG A 152 6.94 -6.55 18.65
C ARG A 152 5.53 -5.96 18.78
N TRP A 153 4.61 -6.66 19.44
CA TRP A 153 3.23 -6.19 19.56
C TRP A 153 3.13 -4.88 20.33
N GLY A 154 3.83 -4.75 21.46
CA GLY A 154 3.81 -3.52 22.27
C GLY A 154 4.23 -2.28 21.49
N GLN A 155 5.30 -2.39 20.70
CA GLN A 155 5.78 -1.29 19.85
C GLN A 155 4.74 -0.90 18.77
N TRP A 156 4.03 -1.88 18.22
CA TRP A 156 2.97 -1.63 17.24
C TRP A 156 1.73 -0.98 17.88
N ASP A 157 1.33 -1.47 19.05
CA ASP A 157 0.20 -0.95 19.79
C ASP A 157 0.41 0.51 20.22
N GLU A 158 1.62 0.82 20.73
CA GLU A 158 2.05 2.17 21.08
C GLU A 158 2.05 3.10 19.87
N TYR A 159 2.59 2.63 18.74
CA TYR A 159 2.56 3.38 17.48
C TYR A 159 1.13 3.72 17.06
N LEU A 160 0.21 2.75 17.08
CA LEU A 160 -1.19 2.99 16.69
C LEU A 160 -1.88 3.97 17.63
N THR A 161 -1.62 3.88 18.95
CA THR A 161 -2.13 4.84 19.93
C THR A 161 -1.64 6.25 19.60
N LYS A 162 -0.34 6.41 19.42
CA LYS A 162 0.25 7.71 19.08
C LYS A 162 -0.29 8.25 17.76
N TYR A 163 -0.37 7.42 16.71
CA TYR A 163 -0.92 7.82 15.42
C TYR A 163 -2.38 8.28 15.55
N MET A 164 -3.19 7.56 16.32
CA MET A 164 -4.58 7.92 16.60
C MET A 164 -4.66 9.28 17.30
N GLU A 165 -3.88 9.49 18.35
CA GLU A 165 -3.85 10.73 19.13
C GLU A 165 -3.36 11.92 18.29
N ASP A 166 -2.26 11.76 17.55
CA ASP A 166 -1.64 12.80 16.72
C ASP A 166 -2.59 13.26 15.61
N ARG A 167 -3.45 12.38 15.10
CA ARG A 167 -4.43 12.67 14.06
C ARG A 167 -5.83 13.02 14.59
N GLY A 168 -6.03 12.95 15.89
CA GLY A 168 -7.33 13.19 16.53
C GLY A 168 -8.40 12.19 16.08
N LEU A 169 -7.99 10.93 15.88
CA LEU A 169 -8.89 9.82 15.56
C LEU A 169 -9.54 9.28 16.84
N PRO A 170 -10.79 8.80 16.77
CA PRO A 170 -11.48 8.25 17.94
C PRO A 170 -10.94 6.85 18.32
N PRO A 171 -11.04 6.41 19.59
CA PRO A 171 -10.60 5.09 20.05
C PRO A 171 -11.12 3.92 19.22
N GLU A 172 -12.36 4.03 18.73
CA GLU A 172 -13.03 3.04 17.87
C GLU A 172 -12.25 2.74 16.58
N TRP A 173 -11.47 3.70 16.09
CA TRP A 173 -10.59 3.49 14.93
C TRP A 173 -9.57 2.38 15.17
N LYS A 174 -8.98 2.35 16.37
CA LYS A 174 -8.03 1.32 16.78
C LYS A 174 -8.76 0.05 17.22
N GLU A 175 -9.83 0.18 18.02
CA GLU A 175 -10.61 -0.94 18.56
C GLU A 175 -11.15 -1.87 17.46
N TYR A 176 -11.78 -1.29 16.43
CA TYR A 176 -12.30 -2.08 15.30
C TYR A 176 -11.25 -2.33 14.20
N ALA A 177 -10.00 -1.96 14.46
CA ALA A 177 -8.87 -2.02 13.54
C ALA A 177 -9.21 -1.45 12.14
N LEU A 178 -9.83 -0.27 12.11
CA LEU A 178 -10.23 0.43 10.88
C LEU A 178 -9.00 0.90 10.08
N TRP A 179 -7.85 1.03 10.72
CA TRP A 179 -6.55 1.26 10.08
C TRP A 179 -6.20 0.24 8.99
N ARG A 180 -6.84 -0.94 8.99
CA ARG A 180 -6.65 -1.99 7.97
C ARG A 180 -7.25 -1.64 6.61
N TRP A 181 -7.89 -0.49 6.45
CA TRP A 181 -8.46 -0.05 5.17
C TRP A 181 -8.21 1.44 4.95
N LYS A 182 -7.90 1.83 3.71
CA LYS A 182 -8.03 3.21 3.26
C LYS A 182 -9.46 3.47 2.78
N ASP A 183 -10.01 2.51 2.05
CA ASP A 183 -11.42 2.40 1.72
C ASP A 183 -12.01 1.11 2.32
N ALA A 184 -12.86 1.27 3.34
CA ALA A 184 -13.51 0.14 3.99
C ALA A 184 -14.61 -0.44 3.08
N PRO A 185 -14.64 -1.77 2.86
CA PRO A 185 -15.67 -2.38 2.02
C PRO A 185 -17.06 -2.25 2.66
N LYS A 186 -18.10 -2.28 1.83
CA LYS A 186 -19.51 -2.12 2.25
C LYS A 186 -19.89 -2.97 3.47
N SER A 187 -19.50 -4.24 3.50
CA SER A 187 -19.79 -5.14 4.62
C SER A 187 -19.20 -4.65 5.96
N ILE A 188 -18.01 -4.05 5.92
CA ILE A 188 -17.37 -3.47 7.11
C ILE A 188 -18.05 -2.15 7.48
N ARG A 189 -18.39 -1.30 6.50
CA ARG A 189 -19.15 -0.06 6.76
C ARG A 189 -20.48 -0.35 7.45
N GLU A 190 -21.24 -1.33 6.94
CA GLU A 190 -22.52 -1.78 7.51
C GLU A 190 -22.35 -2.37 8.92
N GLU A 191 -21.33 -3.20 9.13
CA GLU A 191 -21.04 -3.81 10.42
C GLU A 191 -20.68 -2.77 11.49
N VAL A 192 -19.79 -1.83 11.15
CA VAL A 192 -19.37 -0.74 12.04
C VAL A 192 -20.56 0.16 12.37
N HIS A 193 -21.38 0.49 11.37
CA HIS A 193 -22.60 1.28 11.61
C HIS A 193 -23.58 0.53 12.52
N ARG A 194 -23.75 -0.79 12.32
CA ARG A 194 -24.62 -1.63 13.17
C ARG A 194 -24.16 -1.65 14.64
N ILE A 195 -22.85 -1.71 14.88
CA ILE A 195 -22.30 -1.81 16.25
C ILE A 195 -22.25 -0.43 16.93
N THR A 196 -21.83 0.61 16.20
CA THR A 196 -21.47 1.91 16.78
C THR A 196 -22.51 3.00 16.54
N GLY A 197 -23.42 2.82 15.58
CA GLY A 197 -24.33 3.86 15.08
C GLY A 197 -23.65 4.94 14.24
N ARG A 198 -22.33 4.87 14.01
CA ARG A 198 -21.51 5.88 13.31
C ARG A 198 -21.04 5.35 11.97
N ASN A 199 -20.86 6.23 10.98
CA ASN A 199 -20.27 5.83 9.70
C ASN A 199 -18.76 5.67 9.82
N VAL A 200 -18.15 4.82 8.98
CA VAL A 200 -16.70 4.61 8.99
C VAL A 200 -15.95 5.91 8.71
N SER A 201 -16.44 6.75 7.78
CA SER A 201 -15.84 8.08 7.52
C SER A 201 -15.77 8.96 8.77
N GLU A 202 -16.72 8.86 9.70
CA GLU A 202 -16.68 9.61 10.96
C GLU A 202 -15.59 9.08 11.91
N LEU A 203 -15.24 7.80 11.79
CA LEU A 203 -14.24 7.13 12.61
C LEU A 203 -12.83 7.21 12.02
N THR A 204 -12.70 7.45 10.72
CA THR A 204 -11.41 7.59 10.02
C THR A 204 -11.05 9.05 9.74
N ARG A 205 -11.95 9.99 10.01
CA ARG A 205 -11.73 11.42 9.81
C ARG A 205 -10.77 12.00 10.83
N GLN A 206 -9.62 12.44 10.32
CA GLN A 206 -8.65 13.20 11.10
C GLN A 206 -9.24 14.56 11.50
N THR A 207 -9.20 14.87 12.78
CA THR A 207 -9.75 16.11 13.35
C THR A 207 -8.67 17.14 13.70
N LYS A 208 -7.42 16.68 13.87
CA LYS A 208 -6.27 17.58 14.06
C LYS A 208 -5.74 18.03 12.70
N ALA A 209 -5.59 19.34 12.54
CA ALA A 209 -4.97 19.89 11.35
C ALA A 209 -3.52 19.37 11.24
N PRO A 210 -3.05 19.00 10.04
CA PRO A 210 -1.65 18.67 9.87
C PRO A 210 -0.75 19.85 10.24
N GLU A 211 0.45 19.56 10.72
CA GLU A 211 1.47 20.57 10.93
C GLU A 211 1.64 21.39 9.63
N SER A 212 1.55 22.71 9.75
CA SER A 212 1.69 23.62 8.62
C SER A 212 3.10 23.51 8.05
N GLY A 213 3.22 23.14 6.78
CA GLY A 213 4.50 22.96 6.12
C GLY A 213 4.34 22.63 4.63
N PRO A 214 5.46 22.56 3.89
CA PRO A 214 5.45 22.16 2.49
C PRO A 214 4.92 20.73 2.35
N LEU A 215 4.10 20.51 1.32
CA LEU A 215 3.60 19.18 1.00
C LEU A 215 4.70 18.40 0.28
N THR A 216 5.18 17.32 0.89
CA THR A 216 6.20 16.42 0.30
C THR A 216 5.58 15.05 0.05
N ILE A 217 6.19 14.26 -0.85
CA ILE A 217 5.72 12.93 -1.23
C ILE A 217 6.81 11.89 -0.95
N LYS A 218 6.42 10.72 -0.46
CA LYS A 218 7.27 9.53 -0.41
C LYS A 218 6.63 8.42 -1.22
N VAL A 219 7.38 7.86 -2.17
CA VAL A 219 6.88 6.93 -3.19
C VAL A 219 7.47 5.53 -2.99
N GLN A 220 6.65 4.50 -3.19
CA GLN A 220 7.01 3.10 -3.12
C GLN A 220 6.38 2.29 -4.26
N GLU A 221 7.22 1.67 -5.09
CA GLU A 221 6.80 0.90 -6.27
C GLU A 221 6.70 -0.62 -5.96
N GLY A 222 5.71 -1.33 -6.54
CA GLY A 222 5.57 -2.79 -6.40
C GLY A 222 4.49 -3.46 -7.26
N TYR A 223 4.45 -4.80 -7.28
CA TYR A 223 3.38 -5.57 -7.95
C TYR A 223 2.17 -5.74 -7.06
N SER A 224 0.96 -5.73 -7.62
CA SER A 224 -0.23 -6.17 -6.90
C SER A 224 -0.81 -7.44 -7.54
N PRO A 225 -0.63 -8.64 -6.94
CA PRO A 225 -1.06 -9.90 -7.55
C PRO A 225 -2.58 -10.11 -7.59
N CYS A 226 -3.37 -9.21 -7.02
CA CYS A 226 -4.84 -9.29 -6.95
C CYS A 226 -5.54 -8.11 -7.65
N VAL A 227 -4.78 -7.20 -8.25
CA VAL A 227 -5.27 -5.99 -8.93
C VAL A 227 -4.52 -5.86 -10.27
N ILE A 228 -5.00 -4.99 -11.17
CA ILE A 228 -4.36 -4.65 -12.45
C ILE A 228 -2.85 -4.42 -12.27
N GLY A 229 -2.03 -5.34 -12.82
CA GLY A 229 -0.58 -5.22 -13.01
C GLY A 229 0.26 -4.59 -11.89
N TYR A 230 0.96 -3.52 -12.25
CA TYR A 230 1.88 -2.73 -11.45
C TYR A 230 1.12 -1.74 -10.57
N SER A 231 1.62 -1.49 -9.36
CA SER A 231 1.08 -0.51 -8.43
C SER A 231 2.19 0.33 -7.79
N VAL A 232 2.10 1.64 -7.98
CA VAL A 232 2.93 2.63 -7.28
C VAL A 232 2.07 3.24 -6.17
N GLU A 233 2.54 3.13 -4.94
CA GLU A 233 1.89 3.68 -3.75
C GLU A 233 2.72 4.86 -3.25
N ALA A 234 2.09 5.93 -2.80
CA ALA A 234 2.78 7.06 -2.21
C ALA A 234 2.01 7.63 -1.04
N ALA A 235 2.72 8.31 -0.14
CA ALA A 235 2.13 9.05 0.96
C ALA A 235 2.61 10.50 0.94
N LEU A 236 1.67 11.41 1.13
CA LEU A 236 1.95 12.82 1.33
C LEU A 236 2.27 13.10 2.81
N SER A 237 3.07 14.15 3.06
CA SER A 237 3.40 14.58 4.42
C SER A 237 2.18 14.98 5.26
N ARG A 238 1.07 15.38 4.61
CA ARG A 238 -0.18 15.76 5.26
C ARG A 238 -1.42 15.41 4.42
N PRO A 239 -2.62 15.35 5.05
CA PRO A 239 -3.89 15.31 4.35
C PRO A 239 -4.06 16.43 3.33
N VAL A 240 -4.91 16.17 2.34
CA VAL A 240 -5.25 17.07 1.24
C VAL A 240 -6.74 17.40 1.23
N ASP A 241 -7.07 18.57 0.70
CA ASP A 241 -8.45 18.99 0.50
C ASP A 241 -8.95 18.48 -0.85
N LEU A 242 -9.69 17.35 -0.83
CA LEU A 242 -10.21 16.74 -2.05
C LEU A 242 -11.15 17.67 -2.83
N LYS A 243 -11.79 18.65 -2.20
CA LYS A 243 -12.60 19.65 -2.93
C LYS A 243 -11.73 20.57 -3.79
N LYS A 244 -10.47 20.78 -3.42
CA LYS A 244 -9.49 21.50 -4.24
C LYS A 244 -8.82 20.61 -5.26
N VAL A 245 -8.53 19.36 -4.91
CA VAL A 245 -7.80 18.41 -5.77
C VAL A 245 -8.69 17.86 -6.89
N LYS A 246 -9.94 17.48 -6.58
CA LYS A 246 -10.88 16.84 -7.50
C LYS A 246 -11.01 17.55 -8.85
N PRO A 247 -11.24 18.88 -8.91
CA PRO A 247 -11.37 19.55 -10.21
C PRO A 247 -10.14 19.35 -11.09
N PHE A 248 -8.94 19.38 -10.51
CA PHE A 248 -7.69 19.17 -11.25
C PHE A 248 -7.46 17.71 -11.66
N CYS A 249 -8.18 16.74 -11.08
CA CYS A 249 -8.13 15.35 -11.51
C CYS A 249 -8.73 15.11 -12.91
N HIS A 250 -9.46 16.07 -13.48
CA HIS A 250 -9.83 16.03 -14.91
C HIS A 250 -8.60 16.16 -15.82
N ALA A 251 -7.50 16.69 -15.28
CA ALA A 251 -6.19 16.57 -15.88
C ALA A 251 -5.47 15.26 -15.47
N LEU A 252 -6.17 14.20 -15.04
CA LEU A 252 -5.65 12.83 -14.82
C LEU A 252 -6.48 11.73 -15.52
N GLY A 253 -7.67 12.03 -16.01
CA GLY A 253 -8.49 11.04 -16.69
C GLY A 253 -9.81 11.60 -17.17
N TRP A 254 -10.47 10.86 -18.07
CA TRP A 254 -11.83 11.17 -18.51
C TRP A 254 -12.86 10.85 -17.44
N VAL A 255 -12.63 9.78 -16.67
CA VAL A 255 -13.53 9.34 -15.61
C VAL A 255 -12.96 9.79 -14.28
N VAL A 256 -13.57 10.84 -13.72
CA VAL A 256 -13.27 11.33 -12.37
C VAL A 256 -14.46 11.04 -11.48
N GLU A 257 -14.26 10.22 -10.47
CA GLU A 257 -15.27 9.83 -9.50
C GLU A 257 -14.81 10.20 -8.10
N GLU A 258 -15.72 10.70 -7.28
CA GLU A 258 -15.50 10.99 -5.87
C GLU A 258 -16.30 9.99 -5.05
N ASP A 259 -15.68 9.43 -4.02
CA ASP A 259 -16.39 8.60 -3.05
C ASP A 259 -17.53 9.42 -2.42
N PRO A 260 -18.75 8.87 -2.24
CA PRO A 260 -19.89 9.60 -1.70
C PRO A 260 -19.68 10.23 -0.32
N GLU A 261 -18.74 9.72 0.47
CA GLU A 261 -18.38 10.23 1.79
C GLU A 261 -17.22 11.24 1.74
N GLY A 262 -16.67 11.51 0.55
CA GLY A 262 -15.58 12.45 0.30
C GLY A 262 -14.22 11.95 0.81
N GLU A 263 -14.02 10.62 0.83
CA GLU A 263 -12.81 10.00 1.38
C GLU A 263 -11.69 9.82 0.35
N TYR A 264 -12.05 9.66 -0.93
CA TYR A 264 -11.08 9.60 -2.02
C TYR A 264 -11.67 10.09 -3.33
N VAL A 265 -10.77 10.41 -4.26
CA VAL A 265 -11.08 10.68 -5.66
C VAL A 265 -10.32 9.67 -6.52
N THR A 266 -11.01 9.07 -7.47
CA THR A 266 -10.42 8.24 -8.52
C THR A 266 -10.45 8.97 -9.85
N ALA A 267 -9.32 8.95 -10.56
CA ALA A 267 -9.22 9.41 -11.94
C ALA A 267 -8.47 8.35 -12.75
N ASP A 268 -9.18 7.67 -13.65
CA ASP A 268 -8.73 6.47 -14.38
C ASP A 268 -8.00 5.45 -13.49
N PHE A 269 -6.66 5.40 -13.53
CA PHE A 269 -5.85 4.44 -12.77
C PHE A 269 -5.21 5.01 -11.50
N THR A 270 -5.60 6.21 -11.11
CA THR A 270 -5.06 6.94 -9.95
C THR A 270 -6.14 7.10 -8.90
N THR A 271 -5.83 6.77 -7.65
CA THR A 271 -6.67 7.00 -6.48
C THR A 271 -5.94 7.90 -5.50
N ILE A 272 -6.54 9.02 -5.12
CA ILE A 272 -6.01 9.98 -4.15
C ILE A 272 -6.93 9.98 -2.94
N TYR A 273 -6.40 9.57 -1.80
CA TYR A 273 -7.13 9.53 -0.54
C TYR A 273 -6.94 10.83 0.25
N ARG A 274 -7.98 11.25 0.95
CA ARG A 274 -8.01 12.49 1.74
C ARG A 274 -6.90 12.57 2.77
N GLU A 275 -6.54 11.46 3.41
CA GLU A 275 -5.45 11.42 4.39
C GLU A 275 -4.04 11.54 3.79
N GLY A 276 -3.92 11.54 2.46
CA GLY A 276 -2.68 11.74 1.74
C GLY A 276 -2.07 10.47 1.13
N SER A 277 -2.72 9.31 1.25
CA SER A 277 -2.32 8.10 0.51
C SER A 277 -2.65 8.27 -0.98
N ILE A 278 -1.79 7.79 -1.86
CA ILE A 278 -1.99 7.79 -3.32
C ILE A 278 -1.68 6.40 -3.84
N ILE A 279 -2.53 5.88 -4.74
CA ILE A 279 -2.33 4.60 -5.39
C ILE A 279 -2.50 4.78 -6.89
N CYS A 280 -1.44 4.52 -7.65
CA CYS A 280 -1.44 4.50 -9.11
C CYS A 280 -1.25 3.08 -9.60
N LYS A 281 -2.05 2.66 -10.59
CA LYS A 281 -2.01 1.31 -11.18
C LYS A 281 -1.73 1.38 -12.68
N ALA A 282 -1.13 0.34 -13.25
CA ALA A 282 -1.00 0.18 -14.70
C ALA A 282 -0.60 -1.25 -15.06
N ASN A 283 -0.63 -1.61 -16.34
CA ASN A 283 -0.15 -2.92 -16.81
C ASN A 283 1.38 -3.00 -16.91
N ILE A 284 2.07 -1.87 -17.03
CA ILE A 284 3.52 -1.77 -17.09
C ILE A 284 4.06 -0.76 -16.08
N LYS A 285 5.31 -0.95 -15.63
CA LYS A 285 5.93 -0.13 -14.59
C LYS A 285 5.95 1.36 -14.94
N ASN A 286 6.42 1.68 -16.15
CA ASN A 286 6.65 3.06 -16.57
C ASN A 286 5.35 3.88 -16.55
N ASP A 287 4.23 3.29 -16.98
CA ASP A 287 2.92 3.94 -16.94
C ASP A 287 2.46 4.20 -15.50
N ALA A 288 2.66 3.25 -14.58
CA ALA A 288 2.30 3.45 -13.18
C ALA A 288 3.14 4.55 -12.51
N SER A 289 4.44 4.65 -12.84
CA SER A 289 5.30 5.74 -12.38
C SER A 289 4.93 7.07 -13.02
N ALA A 290 4.52 7.09 -14.30
CA ALA A 290 4.01 8.28 -14.98
C ALA A 290 2.71 8.78 -14.34
N HIS A 291 1.73 7.90 -14.08
CA HIS A 291 0.51 8.23 -13.35
C HIS A 291 0.80 8.85 -11.98
N MET A 292 1.83 8.34 -11.27
CA MET A 292 2.24 8.91 -9.98
C MET A 292 2.83 10.32 -10.12
N ASP A 293 3.64 10.57 -11.15
CA ASP A 293 4.17 11.91 -11.41
C ASP A 293 3.05 12.90 -11.73
N GLU A 294 2.10 12.48 -12.56
CA GLU A 294 0.92 13.25 -12.95
C GLU A 294 0.03 13.55 -11.74
N ALA A 295 -0.23 12.55 -10.89
CA ALA A 295 -0.96 12.73 -9.64
C ALA A 295 -0.28 13.76 -8.74
N PHE A 296 1.03 13.68 -8.59
CA PHE A 296 1.81 14.66 -7.82
C PHE A 296 1.70 16.07 -8.41
N GLN A 297 1.78 16.21 -9.74
CA GLN A 297 1.63 17.49 -10.44
C GLN A 297 0.25 18.12 -10.19
N VAL A 298 -0.82 17.32 -10.19
CA VAL A 298 -2.19 17.76 -9.89
C VAL A 298 -2.35 18.18 -8.43
N ILE A 299 -1.90 17.35 -7.50
CA ILE A 299 -2.01 17.62 -6.06
C ILE A 299 -1.27 18.91 -5.70
N MET A 300 -0.04 19.09 -6.17
CA MET A 300 0.73 20.29 -5.86
C MET A 300 0.13 21.57 -6.45
N ARG A 301 -0.46 21.48 -7.66
CA ARG A 301 -1.18 22.62 -8.27
C ARG A 301 -2.46 22.96 -7.54
N ALA A 302 -3.15 21.99 -6.94
CA ALA A 302 -4.35 22.23 -6.16
C ALA A 302 -4.05 22.75 -4.74
N GLU A 303 -3.12 22.10 -4.03
CA GLU A 303 -2.85 22.36 -2.61
C GLU A 303 -1.89 23.52 -2.37
N GLN A 304 -0.88 23.67 -3.23
CA GLN A 304 0.26 24.57 -3.01
C GLN A 304 0.35 25.64 -4.09
N CYS A 305 -0.75 25.96 -4.77
CA CYS A 305 -0.78 26.99 -5.82
C CYS A 305 -0.28 28.33 -5.27
N VAL A 306 0.76 28.90 -5.88
CA VAL A 306 1.29 30.24 -5.51
C VAL A 306 0.68 31.37 -6.33
N GLY A 307 -0.26 31.08 -7.24
CA GLY A 307 -0.95 32.10 -8.03
C GLY A 307 -0.17 32.64 -9.24
N CYS A 308 0.89 31.95 -9.68
CA CYS A 308 1.76 32.43 -10.78
C CYS A 308 1.11 32.42 -12.18
N GLY A 309 -0.01 31.70 -12.37
CA GLY A 309 -0.74 31.65 -13.65
C GLY A 309 -0.08 30.89 -14.80
N LEU A 310 1.11 30.29 -14.61
CA LEU A 310 1.85 29.62 -15.69
C LEU A 310 1.08 28.46 -16.34
N CYS A 311 0.39 27.64 -15.56
CA CYS A 311 -0.41 26.54 -16.10
C CYS A 311 -1.67 27.02 -16.83
N ALA A 312 -2.29 28.13 -16.37
CA ALA A 312 -3.40 28.76 -17.08
C ALA A 312 -2.95 29.32 -18.43
N ALA A 313 -1.79 29.99 -18.49
CA ALA A 313 -1.23 30.52 -19.73
C ALA A 313 -0.89 29.45 -20.77
N ARG A 314 -0.57 28.21 -20.34
CA ARG A 314 -0.32 27.06 -21.24
C ARG A 314 -1.61 26.37 -21.71
N CYS A 315 -2.74 26.66 -21.10
CA CYS A 315 -3.99 25.98 -21.42
C CYS A 315 -4.65 26.63 -22.63
N GLU A 316 -4.34 26.14 -23.83
CA GLU A 316 -4.91 26.67 -25.08
C GLU A 316 -6.44 26.49 -25.14
N GLN A 317 -6.97 25.46 -24.48
CA GLN A 317 -8.42 25.24 -24.39
C GLN A 317 -9.14 26.23 -23.47
N GLY A 318 -8.40 27.00 -22.66
CA GLY A 318 -9.00 27.92 -21.68
C GLY A 318 -9.59 27.27 -20.43
N ALA A 319 -9.44 25.95 -20.29
CA ALA A 319 -9.96 25.21 -19.13
C ALA A 319 -9.36 25.68 -17.79
N LEU A 320 -8.10 26.11 -17.78
CA LEU A 320 -7.44 26.68 -16.60
C LEU A 320 -7.53 28.20 -16.60
N TYR A 321 -7.99 28.78 -15.50
CA TYR A 321 -8.17 30.23 -15.35
C TYR A 321 -7.73 30.72 -13.97
N MET A 322 -7.53 32.04 -13.82
CA MET A 322 -7.18 32.67 -12.55
C MET A 322 -8.43 33.18 -11.85
N GLU A 323 -8.57 32.87 -10.56
CA GLU A 323 -9.64 33.34 -9.69
C GLU A 323 -9.11 33.45 -8.25
N ASP A 324 -9.37 34.58 -7.58
CA ASP A 324 -8.92 34.86 -6.22
C ASP A 324 -7.41 34.64 -6.00
N GLY A 325 -6.59 34.98 -6.99
CA GLY A 325 -5.14 34.80 -6.95
C GLY A 325 -4.67 33.34 -6.98
N LYS A 326 -5.56 32.39 -7.30
CA LYS A 326 -5.24 30.98 -7.49
C LYS A 326 -5.67 30.53 -8.88
N VAL A 327 -5.07 29.43 -9.36
CA VAL A 327 -5.53 28.78 -10.58
C VAL A 327 -6.74 27.91 -10.23
N ARG A 328 -7.75 27.92 -11.10
CA ARG A 328 -8.93 27.05 -11.09
C ARG A 328 -9.06 26.36 -12.44
N ILE A 329 -9.90 25.33 -12.49
CA ILE A 329 -10.14 24.52 -13.69
C ILE A 329 -11.63 24.41 -13.94
N ARG A 330 -12.04 24.58 -15.19
CA ARG A 330 -13.36 24.23 -15.70
C ARG A 330 -13.29 22.78 -16.15
N GLU A 331 -13.90 21.90 -15.36
CA GLU A 331 -13.82 20.44 -15.51
C GLU A 331 -14.25 20.01 -16.92
N ASP A 332 -15.37 20.55 -17.42
CA ASP A 332 -15.94 20.20 -18.73
C ASP A 332 -15.14 20.71 -19.95
N GLU A 333 -14.24 21.68 -19.76
CA GLU A 333 -13.41 22.23 -20.84
C GLU A 333 -12.04 21.53 -20.92
N CYS A 334 -11.68 20.73 -19.92
CA CYS A 334 -10.39 20.05 -19.90
C CYS A 334 -10.39 18.83 -20.82
N ILE A 335 -9.53 18.86 -21.84
CA ILE A 335 -9.35 17.72 -22.77
C ILE A 335 -8.24 16.76 -22.34
N TYR A 336 -7.72 16.92 -21.13
CA TYR A 336 -6.67 16.09 -20.55
C TYR A 336 -5.37 15.97 -21.40
N CYS A 337 -4.98 17.04 -22.11
CA CYS A 337 -3.77 17.07 -22.95
C CYS A 337 -2.44 17.13 -22.16
N LYS A 338 -2.50 17.48 -20.88
CA LYS A 338 -1.35 17.61 -19.95
C LYS A 338 -0.35 18.73 -20.25
N ASP A 339 -0.60 19.63 -21.20
CA ASP A 339 0.28 20.77 -21.51
C ASP A 339 0.54 21.69 -20.29
N CYS A 340 -0.40 21.70 -19.35
CA CYS A 340 -0.30 22.45 -18.10
C CYS A 340 0.72 21.87 -17.10
N PHE A 341 1.25 20.66 -17.34
CA PHE A 341 2.22 19.96 -16.46
C PHE A 341 3.67 20.43 -16.63
N GLY A 342 3.92 21.43 -17.48
CA GLY A 342 5.23 22.10 -17.56
C GLY A 342 5.67 22.78 -16.24
N PRO A 343 6.82 23.48 -16.23
CA PRO A 343 7.42 24.04 -15.02
C PRO A 343 6.43 24.78 -14.13
N CYS A 344 6.36 24.38 -12.86
CA CYS A 344 5.51 24.96 -11.83
C CYS A 344 6.37 25.20 -10.57
N PRO A 345 6.43 26.43 -10.04
CA PRO A 345 7.21 26.73 -8.84
C PRO A 345 6.86 25.80 -7.68
N SER A 346 5.57 25.59 -7.40
CA SER A 346 5.09 24.74 -6.31
C SER A 346 5.54 23.28 -6.43
N VAL A 347 5.54 22.73 -7.65
CA VAL A 347 6.01 21.37 -7.93
C VAL A 347 7.53 21.29 -7.79
N ASN A 348 8.26 22.26 -8.34
CA ASN A 348 9.72 22.27 -8.30
C ASN A 348 10.24 22.41 -6.86
N PHE A 349 9.64 23.28 -6.05
CA PHE A 349 10.01 23.41 -4.63
C PHE A 349 9.73 22.14 -3.84
N ALA A 350 8.65 21.43 -4.13
CA ALA A 350 8.31 20.16 -3.48
C ALA A 350 9.21 18.99 -3.93
N ARG A 351 9.77 19.03 -5.16
CA ARG A 351 10.77 18.05 -5.65
C ARG A 351 12.18 18.36 -5.15
N GLY A 352 12.55 19.63 -5.08
CA GLY A 352 13.90 20.10 -4.78
C GLY A 352 14.36 19.94 -3.32
N SER A 353 13.49 19.47 -2.41
CA SER A 353 13.89 19.16 -1.04
C SER A 353 14.71 17.87 -0.91
N GLU A 354 14.90 17.09 -1.99
CA GLU A 354 15.76 15.88 -1.99
C GLU A 354 17.23 16.16 -2.41
N GLU A 355 17.55 17.33 -2.99
CA GLU A 355 18.91 17.63 -3.47
C GLU A 355 19.87 18.18 -2.39
N TYR A 356 19.38 18.52 -1.20
CA TYR A 356 20.21 19.13 -0.12
C TYR A 356 20.65 18.15 0.98
N GLU A 357 20.41 16.85 0.84
CA GLU A 357 20.86 15.80 1.78
C GLU A 357 21.85 14.79 1.14
N GLN A 358 22.80 15.25 0.33
CA GLN A 358 23.98 14.45 -0.04
C GLN A 358 25.18 14.74 0.86
#